data_AF-C5WUA7-F1
#
_entry.id   AF-C5WUA7-F1
#
_cell.length_a   1.000
_cell.length_b   1.000
_cell.length_c   1.000
_cell.angle_alpha   90.00
_cell.angle_beta   90.00
_cell.angle_gamma   90.00
#
_symmetry.space_group_name_H-M   'P 1'
#
loop_
_entity.id
_entity.type
_entity.pdbx_description
1 polymer ?
#
loop_
_entity_poly.entity_id
_entity_poly.type
_entity_poly.pdbx_seq_one_letter_code
_entity_poly.pdbx_strand_id
1 'polypeptide(L)'
;MRTSFLLLAAAICAVVASVVSADSQGWFPLPDIDAPKVQQLGRWAVTEHDKKANDKVKFNRVVSGEETLDPELVGIKYHLVIDASDGSGQHRKYEAVLGEEWIGRIILISFNPAR
;
A
#
# COMPACT_ATOMS: atom_id res chain seq x y z
N MET A 1 -57.32 -15.62 -12.78
CA MET A 1 -56.03 -16.15 -12.26
C MET A 1 -55.21 -16.66 -13.42
N ARG A 2 -53.92 -16.27 -13.45
CA ARG A 2 -52.78 -16.71 -14.29
C ARG A 2 -52.05 -15.47 -14.82
N THR A 3 -51.32 -14.80 -13.92
CA THR A 3 -49.86 -14.90 -13.72
C THR A 3 -49.13 -14.14 -14.82
N SER A 4 -48.92 -12.84 -14.65
CA SER A 4 -47.83 -12.19 -13.89
C SER A 4 -46.72 -11.78 -14.86
N PHE A 5 -46.68 -10.48 -15.14
CA PHE A 5 -45.62 -9.80 -15.88
C PHE A 5 -44.38 -9.70 -14.99
N LEU A 6 -43.24 -10.16 -15.46
CA LEU A 6 -41.93 -9.86 -14.85
C LEU A 6 -41.06 -9.21 -15.91
N LEU A 7 -41.04 -7.88 -15.88
CA LEU A 7 -39.96 -7.06 -16.43
C LEU A 7 -38.89 -6.96 -15.34
N LEU A 8 -37.68 -7.42 -15.60
CA LEU A 8 -36.51 -6.85 -14.93
C LEU A 8 -35.38 -6.74 -15.96
N ALA A 9 -35.15 -5.52 -16.39
CA ALA A 9 -34.00 -5.14 -17.21
C ALA A 9 -32.73 -5.29 -16.38
N ALA A 10 -31.83 -6.19 -16.79
CA ALA A 10 -30.48 -6.23 -16.25
C ALA A 10 -29.66 -5.13 -16.92
N ALA A 11 -29.30 -4.12 -16.13
CA ALA A 11 -28.47 -3.00 -16.54
C ALA A 11 -27.09 -3.48 -17.01
N ILE A 12 -26.68 -3.01 -18.18
CA ILE A 12 -25.34 -3.20 -18.74
C ILE A 12 -24.39 -2.28 -17.97
N CYS A 13 -23.56 -2.82 -17.08
CA CYS A 13 -22.45 -2.08 -16.50
C CYS A 13 -21.36 -1.93 -17.56
N ALA A 14 -21.29 -0.76 -18.18
CA ALA A 14 -20.15 -0.36 -19.00
C ALA A 14 -18.95 -0.11 -18.07
N VAL A 15 -18.05 -1.10 -17.97
CA VAL A 15 -16.73 -0.91 -17.34
C VAL A 15 -15.89 -0.08 -18.29
N VAL A 16 -15.63 1.17 -17.92
CA VAL A 16 -14.61 2.02 -18.57
C VAL A 16 -13.24 1.48 -18.16
N ALA A 17 -12.60 0.72 -19.05
CA ALA A 17 -11.23 0.28 -18.90
C ALA A 17 -10.28 1.45 -19.24
N SER A 18 -9.71 2.09 -18.22
CA SER A 18 -8.58 3.01 -18.40
C SER A 18 -7.35 2.21 -18.82
N VAL A 19 -6.73 2.60 -19.94
CA VAL A 19 -5.53 1.97 -20.50
C VAL A 19 -4.35 2.14 -19.54
N VAL A 20 -3.97 1.08 -18.84
CA VAL A 20 -2.70 1.01 -18.12
C VAL A 20 -1.67 0.37 -19.02
N SER A 21 -0.62 1.13 -19.35
CA SER A 21 0.54 0.61 -20.08
C SER A 21 1.19 -0.51 -19.27
N ALA A 22 1.48 -1.61 -19.95
CA ALA A 22 2.11 -2.80 -19.40
C ALA A 22 3.51 -2.49 -18.87
N ASP A 23 3.80 -2.93 -17.63
CA ASP A 23 5.10 -3.51 -17.18
C ASP A 23 5.14 -3.91 -15.68
N SER A 24 4.04 -3.90 -14.92
CA SER A 24 4.01 -4.46 -13.56
C SER A 24 3.07 -5.66 -13.47
N GLN A 25 3.55 -6.83 -13.88
CA GLN A 25 2.85 -8.08 -13.61
C GLN A 25 3.01 -8.41 -12.11
N GLY A 26 2.30 -7.68 -11.24
CA GLY A 26 2.31 -7.90 -9.80
C GLY A 26 1.92 -6.67 -8.96
N TRP A 27 2.51 -5.50 -9.20
CA TRP A 27 2.32 -4.32 -8.34
C TRP A 27 1.40 -3.27 -8.96
N PHE A 28 0.52 -2.69 -8.14
CA PHE A 28 -0.47 -1.70 -8.53
C PHE A 28 -0.26 -0.42 -7.74
N PRO A 29 -0.23 0.76 -8.37
CA PRO A 29 -0.11 2.03 -7.65
C PRO A 29 -1.21 2.20 -6.60
N LEU A 30 -0.86 2.75 -5.43
CA LEU A 30 -1.85 3.11 -4.43
C LEU A 30 -2.74 4.25 -4.95
N PRO A 31 -4.07 4.13 -4.89
CA PRO A 31 -4.99 5.11 -5.45
C PRO A 31 -4.98 6.43 -4.67
N ASP A 32 -4.71 6.37 -3.37
CA ASP A 32 -4.60 7.52 -2.48
C ASP A 32 -3.45 7.30 -1.48
N ILE A 33 -2.33 7.97 -1.71
CA ILE A 33 -1.16 7.90 -0.82
C ILE A 33 -1.36 8.70 0.48
N ASP A 34 -2.28 9.65 0.50
CA ASP A 34 -2.62 10.47 1.67
C ASP A 34 -3.70 9.81 2.53
N ALA A 35 -4.22 8.66 2.09
CA ALA A 35 -5.16 7.85 2.85
C ALA A 35 -4.61 7.58 4.27
N PRO A 36 -5.41 7.75 5.34
CA PRO A 36 -4.95 7.59 6.72
C PRO A 36 -4.26 6.25 6.99
N LYS A 37 -4.75 5.17 6.38
CA LYS A 37 -4.16 3.83 6.47
C LYS A 37 -2.75 3.79 5.87
N VAL A 38 -2.54 4.37 4.69
CA VAL A 38 -1.22 4.38 4.04
C VAL A 38 -0.21 5.15 4.87
N GLN A 39 -0.59 6.32 5.39
CA GLN A 39 0.26 7.11 6.29
C GLN A 39 0.55 6.38 7.61
N GLN A 40 -0.42 5.62 8.14
CA GLN A 40 -0.23 4.78 9.32
C GLN A 40 0.74 3.63 9.06
N LEU A 41 0.65 2.95 7.91
CA LEU A 41 1.59 1.89 7.51
C LEU A 41 3.02 2.43 7.36
N GLY A 42 3.18 3.60 6.73
CA GLY A 42 4.48 4.27 6.63
C GLY A 42 5.07 4.62 8.00
N ARG A 43 4.26 5.18 8.90
CA ARG A 43 4.69 5.50 10.27
C ARG A 43 5.08 4.25 11.05
N TRP A 44 4.31 3.18 10.89
CA TRP A 44 4.58 1.89 11.51
C TRP A 44 5.91 1.30 11.01
N ALA A 45 6.17 1.35 9.70
CA ALA A 45 7.41 0.85 9.11
C ALA A 45 8.66 1.56 9.67
N VAL A 46 8.63 2.89 9.74
CA VAL A 46 9.74 3.66 10.35
C VAL A 46 9.92 3.31 11.82
N THR A 47 8.83 3.22 12.57
CA THR A 47 8.87 2.87 14.00
C THR A 47 9.45 1.47 14.22
N GLU A 48 9.06 0.51 13.38
CA GLU A 48 9.50 -0.88 13.49
C GLU A 48 10.96 -1.08 13.06
N HIS A 49 11.44 -0.27 12.10
CA HIS A 49 12.86 -0.17 11.77
C HIS A 49 13.68 0.43 12.91
N ASP A 50 13.27 1.58 13.44
CA ASP A 50 14.02 2.29 14.48
C ASP A 50 14.15 1.48 15.77
N LYS A 51 13.13 0.67 16.14
CA LYS A 51 13.25 -0.29 17.25
C LYS A 51 14.40 -1.29 17.09
N LYS A 52 14.75 -1.66 15.86
CA LYS A 52 15.76 -2.68 15.54
C LYS A 52 17.13 -2.05 15.25
N ALA A 53 17.16 -0.96 14.48
CA ALA A 53 18.39 -0.30 14.05
C ALA A 53 18.88 0.77 15.04
N ASN A 54 17.97 1.38 15.81
CA ASN A 54 18.22 2.49 16.72
C ASN A 54 18.98 3.66 16.06
N ASP A 55 18.65 3.94 14.80
CA ASP A 55 19.27 4.96 13.96
C ASP A 55 18.53 6.32 14.00
N LYS A 56 17.47 6.41 14.81
CA LYS A 56 16.70 7.62 15.14
C LYS A 56 15.97 8.21 13.94
N VAL A 57 15.59 7.38 12.98
CA VAL A 57 14.79 7.80 11.82
C VAL A 57 13.37 8.18 12.27
N LYS A 58 12.85 9.31 11.77
CA LYS A 58 11.53 9.86 12.12
C LYS A 58 10.65 10.01 10.90
N PHE A 59 9.46 9.42 10.96
CA PHE A 59 8.48 9.48 9.87
C PHE A 59 7.98 10.91 9.64
N ASN A 60 8.01 11.37 8.37
CA ASN A 60 7.34 12.60 7.96
C ASN A 60 6.04 12.27 7.22
N ARG A 61 6.13 11.56 6.08
CA ARG A 61 4.98 11.14 5.25
C ARG A 61 5.35 10.05 4.24
N VAL A 62 4.36 9.31 3.77
CA VAL A 62 4.50 8.51 2.53
C VAL A 62 4.44 9.47 1.32
N VAL A 63 5.31 9.25 0.33
CA VAL A 63 5.39 10.11 -0.87
C VAL A 63 5.04 9.39 -2.17
N SER A 64 5.10 8.06 -2.18
CA SER A 64 4.57 7.20 -3.23
C SER A 64 4.42 5.78 -2.69
N GLY A 65 3.64 4.95 -3.37
CA GLY A 65 3.62 3.54 -3.07
C GLY A 65 2.78 2.73 -4.03
N GLU A 66 2.96 1.43 -3.95
CA GLU A 66 2.29 0.40 -4.73
C GLU A 66 1.95 -0.78 -3.82
N GLU A 67 0.95 -1.56 -4.22
CA GLU A 67 0.47 -2.73 -3.51
C GLU A 67 0.35 -3.95 -4.42
N THR A 68 0.41 -5.13 -3.83
CA THR A 68 0.16 -6.40 -4.52
C THR A 68 -0.50 -7.39 -3.57
N LEU A 69 -1.36 -8.26 -4.12
CA LEU A 69 -1.87 -9.40 -3.37
C LEU A 69 -0.76 -10.43 -3.26
N ASP A 70 -0.43 -10.84 -2.02
CA ASP A 70 0.56 -11.88 -1.76
C ASP A 70 -0.16 -13.13 -1.21
N PRO A 71 -0.25 -14.22 -1.99
CA PRO A 71 -0.90 -15.46 -1.57
C PRO A 71 -0.09 -16.25 -0.53
N GLU A 72 1.23 -16.05 -0.43
CA GLU A 72 2.06 -16.69 0.61
C GLU A 72 1.82 -16.03 1.97
N LEU A 73 1.66 -14.70 1.97
CA LEU A 73 1.28 -13.93 3.15
C LEU A 73 -0.20 -14.10 3.50
N VAL A 74 -1.03 -14.54 2.54
CA VAL A 74 -2.49 -14.54 2.69
C VAL A 74 -2.95 -13.11 3.03
N GLY A 75 -2.49 -12.15 2.22
CA GLY A 75 -2.49 -10.72 2.56
C GLY A 75 -2.18 -9.77 1.40
N ILE A 76 -1.85 -8.53 1.75
CA ILE A 76 -1.42 -7.47 0.84
C ILE A 76 0.03 -7.11 1.18
N LYS A 77 0.89 -7.01 0.18
CA LYS A 77 2.19 -6.36 0.30
C LYS A 77 2.12 -4.95 -0.20
N TYR A 78 2.79 -4.06 0.51
CA TYR A 78 2.99 -2.67 0.12
C TYR A 78 4.48 -2.41 -0.08
N HIS A 79 4.79 -1.63 -1.10
CA HIS A 79 6.08 -1.02 -1.30
C HIS A 79 5.87 0.50 -1.22
N LEU A 80 6.38 1.11 -0.16
CA LEU A 80 6.19 2.52 0.15
C LEU A 80 7.52 3.26 0.02
N VAL A 81 7.49 4.43 -0.61
CA VAL A 81 8.56 5.42 -0.50
C VAL A 81 8.16 6.43 0.56
N ILE A 82 9.01 6.61 1.55
CA ILE A 82 8.74 7.39 2.75
C ILE A 82 9.75 8.54 2.83
N ASP A 83 9.25 9.76 2.98
CA ASP A 83 10.05 10.90 3.44
C ASP A 83 10.15 10.81 4.96
N ALA A 84 11.39 10.76 5.46
CA ALA A 84 11.69 10.67 6.87
C ALA A 84 12.93 11.51 7.20
N SER A 85 13.02 12.00 8.43
CA SER A 85 14.24 12.64 8.92
C SER A 85 15.18 11.58 9.48
N ASP A 86 16.43 11.57 9.03
CA ASP A 86 17.46 10.69 9.57
C ASP A 86 17.91 11.13 10.99
N GLY A 87 18.82 10.38 11.61
CA GLY A 87 19.33 10.71 12.95
C GLY A 87 20.04 12.07 13.07
N SER A 88 20.40 12.70 11.94
CA SER A 88 20.94 14.07 11.89
C SER A 88 19.85 15.14 11.68
N GLY A 89 18.59 14.73 11.50
CA GLY A 89 17.45 15.59 11.21
C GLY A 89 17.28 15.93 9.73
N GLN A 90 18.13 15.39 8.84
CA GLN A 90 18.02 15.65 7.41
C GLN A 90 16.91 14.81 6.79
N HIS A 91 16.16 15.41 5.87
CA HIS A 91 15.14 14.70 5.10
C HIS A 91 15.81 13.72 4.13
N ARG A 92 15.42 12.46 4.20
CA ARG A 92 15.88 11.36 3.36
C ARG A 92 14.66 10.56 2.90
N LYS A 93 14.79 9.94 1.74
CA LYS A 93 13.79 8.98 1.25
C LYS A 93 14.21 7.57 1.64
N TYR A 94 13.24 6.77 2.02
CA TYR A 94 13.42 5.35 2.34
C TYR A 94 12.38 4.54 1.59
N GLU A 95 12.79 3.37 1.12
CA GLU A 95 11.91 2.34 0.59
C GLU A 95 11.60 1.34 1.70
N ALA A 96 10.31 1.12 1.96
CA ALA A 96 9.83 0.14 2.92
C ALA A 96 8.94 -0.88 2.21
N VAL A 97 9.26 -2.17 2.37
CA VAL A 97 8.38 -3.27 1.95
C VAL A 97 7.79 -3.89 3.19
N LEU A 98 6.46 -3.97 3.24
CA LEU A 98 5.73 -4.54 4.37
C LEU A 98 4.56 -5.39 3.89
N GLY A 99 4.19 -6.38 4.69
CA GLY A 99 3.05 -7.24 4.46
C GLY A 99 1.96 -7.01 5.51
N GLU A 100 0.70 -6.96 5.10
CA GLU A 100 -0.48 -6.97 5.95
C GLU A 100 -1.29 -8.24 5.67
N GLU A 101 -1.29 -9.18 6.63
CA GLU A 101 -2.09 -10.40 6.58
C GLU A 101 -3.58 -10.08 6.78
N TRP A 102 -4.51 -10.86 6.21
CA TRP A 102 -5.95 -10.64 6.40
C TRP A 102 -6.41 -10.76 7.86
N ILE A 103 -5.64 -11.44 8.71
CA ILE A 103 -5.88 -11.53 10.16
C ILE A 103 -5.42 -10.27 10.93
N GLY A 104 -4.89 -9.26 10.23
CA GLY A 104 -4.50 -7.96 10.77
C GLY A 104 -3.06 -7.85 11.27
N ARG A 105 -2.22 -8.87 11.05
CA ARG A 105 -0.79 -8.81 11.38
C ARG A 105 -0.04 -8.02 10.31
N ILE A 106 0.83 -7.11 10.75
CA ILE A 106 1.73 -6.37 9.85
C ILE A 106 3.17 -6.84 10.09
N ILE A 107 3.91 -7.09 9.01
CA ILE A 107 5.30 -7.55 9.02
C ILE A 107 6.15 -6.59 8.18
N LEU A 108 7.25 -6.09 8.74
CA LEU A 108 8.23 -5.30 8.02
C LEU A 108 9.21 -6.27 7.33
N ILE A 109 9.21 -6.28 6.00
CA ILE A 109 10.04 -7.17 5.17
C ILE A 109 11.40 -6.51 4.91
N SER A 110 11.40 -5.23 4.53
CA SER A 110 12.63 -4.46 4.35
C SER A 110 12.41 -2.97 4.60
N PHE A 111 13.50 -2.29 4.96
CA PHE A 111 13.56 -0.84 5.10
C PHE A 111 14.96 -0.37 4.71
N ASN A 112 15.09 0.36 3.60
CA ASN A 112 16.37 0.78 3.03
C ASN A 112 16.33 2.25 2.60
N PRO A 113 17.47 2.96 2.55
CA PRO A 113 17.54 4.24 1.85
C PRO A 113 17.07 4.09 0.39
N ALA A 114 16.22 4.99 -0.08
CA ALA A 114 15.79 5.01 -1.48
C ALA A 114 16.95 5.43 -2.38
N ARG A 115 17.02 4.87 -3.59
CA ARG A 115 18.06 5.17 -4.58
C ARG A 115 17.83 6.48 -5.33
#